data_AF-A0A4R4BUZ4-F1
#
_entry.id   AF-A0A4R4BUZ4-F1
#
_cell.length_a   1.000
_cell.length_b   1.000
_cell.length_c   1.000
_cell.angle_alpha   90.00
_cell.angle_beta   90.00
_cell.angle_gamma   90.00
#
_symmetry.space_group_name_H-M   'P 1'
#
loop_
_entity.id
_entity.type
_entity.pdbx_description
1 polymer ?
#
loop_
_entity_poly.entity_id
_entity_poly.type
_entity_poly.pdbx_seq_one_letter_code
_entity_poly.pdbx_strand_id
1 'polypeptide(L)'
;MHYRGHIAQYSVWRTVFKALKHKKIRQAGLRCLGRALRDFFGLQYWAVLHRGKIPVSQVDHPLDQEIPFVPEKVNIYLDFVFFWIRSVGFLLDRYGPSAEEEIAAFVDSMGRLYSFAAEVYRHNLSTTQRPRYLKHPRFILIHFLDPHLMCIPSLHVMVVVHAWKQFEAFLNRHEDQELFTSHIQELHQGARAISASILFVKQHSINCVPAALYALTCYDESLWSAEEAHDFIEELLTEEPGISPEAKENIQQFMKKQYDSFLQEKRNSQVTPFWGKPLLDFLQSQPRVR
;
A
#
# COMPACT_ATOMS: atom_id res chain seq x y z
N MET A 1 -0.96 34.32 5.79
CA MET A 1 -0.40 33.04 6.25
C MET A 1 0.27 32.39 5.03
N HIS A 2 1.60 32.31 4.97
CA HIS A 2 2.27 31.68 3.83
C HIS A 2 1.94 30.19 3.83
N TYR A 3 1.13 29.75 2.88
CA TYR A 3 0.86 28.33 2.68
C TYR A 3 2.17 27.64 2.33
N ARG A 4 2.53 26.59 3.08
CA ARG A 4 3.59 25.68 2.65
C ARG A 4 3.08 24.98 1.40
N GLY A 5 3.76 25.17 0.29
CA GLY A 5 3.23 24.93 -1.05
C GLY A 5 2.99 23.47 -1.43
N HIS A 6 3.40 22.50 -0.61
CA HIS A 6 3.28 21.06 -0.90
C HIS A 6 3.20 20.21 0.37
N ILE A 7 2.50 19.06 0.32
CA ILE A 7 2.45 18.09 1.42
C ILE A 7 3.84 17.52 1.70
N ALA A 8 4.67 17.32 0.67
CA ALA A 8 6.06 16.88 0.78
C ALA A 8 6.95 17.73 1.69
N GLN A 9 6.60 18.99 1.90
CA GLN A 9 7.36 19.90 2.77
C GLN A 9 7.02 19.75 4.26
N TYR A 10 5.98 18.97 4.60
CA TYR A 10 5.64 18.73 5.99
C TYR A 10 6.70 17.84 6.66
N SER A 11 7.17 18.28 7.83
CA SER A 11 8.13 17.50 8.61
C SER A 11 7.42 16.39 9.36
N VAL A 12 7.76 15.14 9.03
CA VAL A 12 7.26 13.92 9.71
C VAL A 12 7.39 14.04 11.22
N TRP A 13 8.56 14.44 11.73
CA TRP A 13 8.79 14.57 13.16
C TRP A 13 7.92 15.65 13.80
N ARG A 14 7.78 16.82 13.16
CA ARG A 14 6.89 17.87 13.67
C ARG A 14 5.44 17.39 13.67
N THR A 15 5.01 16.65 12.65
CA THR A 15 3.68 16.04 12.61
C THR A 15 3.48 15.07 13.77
N VAL A 16 4.42 14.16 14.01
CA VAL A 16 4.35 13.20 15.11
C VAL A 16 4.24 13.93 16.45
N PHE A 17 5.10 14.94 16.70
CA PHE A 17 5.03 15.72 17.93
C PHE A 17 3.71 16.49 18.09
N LYS A 18 3.14 17.02 17.00
CA LYS A 18 1.81 17.65 17.01
C LYS A 18 0.73 16.62 17.32
N ALA A 19 0.73 15.48 16.63
CA ALA A 19 -0.22 14.39 16.83
C ALA A 19 -0.23 13.88 18.28
N LEU A 20 0.93 13.82 18.95
CA LEU A 20 1.04 13.43 20.36
C LEU A 20 0.35 14.39 21.35
N LYS A 21 0.13 15.66 20.95
CA LYS A 21 -0.61 16.65 21.75
C LYS A 21 -2.14 16.45 21.67
N HIS A 22 -2.62 15.79 20.63
CA HIS A 22 -4.04 15.49 20.42
C HIS A 22 -4.38 14.11 20.99
N LYS A 23 -5.28 14.04 21.97
CA LYS A 23 -5.54 12.81 22.74
C LYS A 23 -6.08 11.70 21.83
N LYS A 24 -7.06 11.99 20.97
CA LYS A 24 -7.69 11.00 20.09
C LYS A 24 -6.70 10.50 19.04
N ILE A 25 -5.94 11.42 18.44
CA ILE A 25 -4.93 11.11 17.41
C ILE A 25 -3.78 10.29 18.00
N ARG A 26 -3.28 10.63 19.19
CA ARG A 26 -2.28 9.84 19.90
C ARG A 26 -2.75 8.41 20.15
N GLN A 27 -3.98 8.23 20.62
CA GLN A 27 -4.54 6.90 20.85
C GLN A 27 -4.67 6.10 19.54
N ALA A 28 -5.12 6.74 18.46
CA ALA A 28 -5.16 6.13 17.14
C ALA A 28 -3.76 5.73 16.64
N GLY A 29 -2.76 6.59 16.83
CA GLY A 29 -1.36 6.30 16.49
C GLY A 29 -0.79 5.10 17.26
N LEU A 30 -1.08 5.00 18.56
CA LEU A 30 -0.68 3.83 19.37
C LEU A 30 -1.36 2.54 18.89
N ARG A 31 -2.65 2.58 18.54
CA ARG A 31 -3.35 1.43 17.96
C ARG A 31 -2.80 1.05 16.59
N CYS A 32 -2.51 2.03 15.74
CA CYS A 32 -1.88 1.83 14.44
C CYS A 32 -0.52 1.13 14.59
N LEU A 33 0.34 1.65 15.48
CA LEU A 33 1.64 1.03 15.78
C LEU A 33 1.48 -0.39 16.32
N GLY A 34 0.56 -0.60 17.26
CA GLY A 34 0.28 -1.93 17.82
C GLY A 34 -0.16 -2.94 16.76
N ARG A 35 -1.02 -2.53 15.82
CA ARG A 35 -1.46 -3.37 14.69
C ARG A 35 -0.29 -3.68 13.74
N ALA A 36 0.51 -2.68 13.36
CA ALA A 36 1.68 -2.91 12.52
C ALA A 36 2.71 -3.86 13.18
N LEU A 37 2.99 -3.67 14.47
CA LEU A 37 3.90 -4.54 15.22
C LEU A 37 3.38 -5.97 15.35
N ARG A 38 2.08 -6.16 15.60
CA ARG A 38 1.49 -7.48 15.78
C ARG A 38 1.29 -8.22 14.46
N ASP A 39 0.64 -7.56 13.50
CA ASP A 39 0.04 -8.21 12.33
C ASP A 39 0.96 -8.23 11.12
N PHE A 40 1.99 -7.38 11.10
CA PHE A 40 3.01 -7.39 10.06
C PHE A 40 4.33 -7.93 10.60
N PHE A 41 5.01 -7.17 11.46
CA PHE A 41 6.33 -7.58 11.96
C PHE A 41 6.26 -8.87 12.77
N GLY A 42 5.40 -8.92 13.78
CA GLY A 42 5.25 -10.08 14.67
C GLY A 42 4.92 -11.34 13.89
N LEU A 43 3.98 -11.26 12.95
CA LEU A 43 3.60 -12.40 12.10
C LEU A 43 4.73 -12.83 11.14
N GLN A 44 5.46 -11.91 10.52
CA GLN A 44 6.63 -12.25 9.67
C GLN A 44 7.72 -12.97 10.48
N TYR A 45 8.13 -12.40 11.61
CA TYR A 45 9.18 -13.00 12.43
C TYR A 45 8.73 -14.32 13.07
N TRP A 46 7.47 -14.43 13.47
CA TRP A 46 6.91 -15.68 13.95
C TRP A 46 6.97 -16.77 12.87
N ALA A 47 6.65 -16.46 11.62
CA ALA A 47 6.72 -17.40 10.51
C ALA A 47 8.17 -17.82 10.17
N VAL A 48 9.13 -16.89 10.26
CA VAL A 48 10.56 -17.20 10.12
C VAL A 48 11.04 -18.14 11.21
N LEU A 49 10.58 -17.95 12.46
CA LEU A 49 10.93 -18.80 13.60
C LEU A 49 10.25 -20.17 13.53
N HIS A 50 9.00 -20.22 13.08
CA HIS A 50 8.17 -21.42 12.98
C HIS A 50 8.01 -21.87 11.52
N ARG A 51 9.15 -22.14 10.87
CA ARG A 51 9.19 -22.53 9.45
C ARG A 51 8.24 -23.69 9.13
N GLY A 52 7.48 -23.54 8.06
CA GLY A 52 6.53 -24.56 7.57
C GLY A 52 5.16 -24.56 8.24
N LYS A 53 4.89 -23.69 9.23
CA LYS A 53 3.56 -23.59 9.85
C LYS A 53 2.53 -22.84 8.99
N ILE A 54 2.98 -21.85 8.22
CA ILE A 54 2.18 -21.15 7.22
C ILE A 54 2.85 -21.40 5.87
N PRO A 55 2.12 -21.84 4.83
CA PRO A 55 2.70 -21.99 3.49
C PRO A 55 3.22 -20.65 2.98
N VAL A 56 4.25 -20.70 2.13
CA VAL A 56 4.82 -19.54 1.46
C VAL A 56 4.78 -19.78 -0.05
N SER A 57 4.12 -18.89 -0.77
CA SER A 57 3.97 -18.97 -2.23
C SER A 57 4.88 -17.96 -2.94
N GLN A 58 5.46 -18.40 -4.07
CA GLN A 58 6.24 -17.56 -4.97
C GLN A 58 5.31 -16.88 -5.98
N VAL A 59 5.22 -15.56 -5.95
CA VAL A 59 4.19 -14.83 -6.72
C VAL A 59 4.74 -14.06 -7.93
N ASP A 60 5.96 -14.33 -8.35
CA ASP A 60 6.53 -13.74 -9.56
C ASP A 60 5.73 -14.14 -10.82
N HIS A 61 5.65 -13.20 -11.76
CA HIS A 61 5.06 -13.38 -13.08
C HIS A 61 6.14 -13.17 -14.16
N PRO A 62 6.09 -13.83 -15.32
CA PRO A 62 7.06 -13.61 -16.41
C PRO A 62 7.23 -12.14 -16.82
N LEU A 63 6.14 -11.38 -16.86
CA LEU A 63 6.16 -9.93 -17.16
C LEU A 63 6.91 -9.09 -16.12
N ASP A 64 7.22 -9.62 -14.93
CA ASP A 64 8.11 -8.92 -13.99
C ASP A 64 9.50 -8.70 -14.60
N GLN A 65 9.93 -9.51 -15.59
CA GLN A 65 11.22 -9.33 -16.25
C GLN A 65 11.27 -8.09 -17.16
N GLU A 66 10.13 -7.62 -17.64
CA GLU A 66 10.02 -6.42 -18.49
C GLU A 66 10.21 -5.11 -17.70
N ILE A 67 10.14 -5.18 -16.36
CA ILE A 67 10.37 -4.04 -15.49
C ILE A 67 11.85 -4.05 -15.07
N PRO A 68 12.66 -3.04 -15.41
CA PRO A 68 14.07 -3.04 -15.02
C PRO A 68 14.23 -2.89 -13.49
N PHE A 69 15.28 -3.49 -12.95
CA PHE A 69 15.68 -3.22 -11.57
C PHE A 69 16.37 -1.85 -11.48
N VAL A 70 15.75 -0.90 -10.78
CA VAL A 70 16.24 0.48 -10.61
C VAL A 70 16.39 0.78 -9.12
N PRO A 71 17.55 0.47 -8.51
CA PRO A 71 17.76 0.59 -7.06
C PRO A 71 17.62 2.03 -6.55
N GLU A 72 17.83 3.05 -7.39
CA GLU A 72 17.72 4.45 -7.03
C GLU A 72 16.30 4.82 -6.55
N LYS A 73 15.28 4.06 -7.00
CA LYS A 73 13.89 4.23 -6.57
C LYS A 73 13.60 3.76 -5.15
N VAL A 74 14.57 3.16 -4.45
CA VAL A 74 14.41 2.72 -3.04
C VAL A 74 14.00 3.87 -2.12
N ASN A 75 14.35 5.11 -2.46
CA ASN A 75 13.99 6.28 -1.68
C ASN A 75 12.50 6.62 -1.80
N ILE A 76 11.93 6.42 -3.00
CA ILE A 76 10.49 6.59 -3.25
C ILE A 76 9.75 5.44 -2.57
N TYR A 77 10.23 4.21 -2.75
CA TYR A 77 9.66 3.02 -2.11
C TYR A 77 9.52 3.16 -0.59
N LEU A 78 10.57 3.60 0.10
CA LEU A 78 10.58 3.75 1.55
C LEU A 78 9.78 4.96 2.08
N ASP A 79 9.30 5.83 1.21
CA ASP A 79 8.57 7.03 1.60
C ASP A 79 7.10 6.73 1.99
N PHE A 80 6.59 5.52 1.74
CA PHE A 80 5.18 5.17 1.98
C PHE A 80 4.65 5.48 3.40
N VAL A 81 5.47 5.32 4.45
CA VAL A 81 5.06 5.69 5.83
C VAL A 81 5.07 7.21 6.02
N PHE A 82 6.10 7.88 5.50
CA PHE A 82 6.23 9.33 5.62
C PHE A 82 5.18 10.06 4.80
N PHE A 83 4.79 9.49 3.66
CA PHE A 83 3.75 9.96 2.76
C PHE A 83 2.45 10.26 3.52
N TRP A 84 1.85 9.27 4.19
CA TRP A 84 0.57 9.49 4.88
C TRP A 84 0.73 10.31 6.17
N ILE A 85 1.88 10.23 6.86
CA ILE A 85 2.14 11.07 8.03
C ILE A 85 2.19 12.55 7.60
N ARG A 86 2.79 12.88 6.45
CA ARG A 86 2.80 14.25 5.95
C ARG A 86 1.39 14.79 5.68
N SER A 87 0.51 13.97 5.10
CA SER A 87 -0.91 14.32 4.90
C SER A 87 -1.61 14.62 6.23
N VAL A 88 -1.39 13.82 7.27
CA VAL A 88 -1.90 14.10 8.63
C VAL A 88 -1.36 15.41 9.19
N GLY A 89 -0.09 15.73 8.90
CA GLY A 89 0.52 17.00 9.29
C GLY A 89 -0.14 18.21 8.67
N PHE A 90 -0.51 18.10 7.39
CA PHE A 90 -1.29 19.11 6.71
C PHE A 90 -2.66 19.32 7.37
N LEU A 91 -3.40 18.23 7.59
CA LEU A 91 -4.74 18.30 8.20
C LEU A 91 -4.70 18.89 9.61
N LEU A 92 -3.68 18.54 10.40
CA LEU A 92 -3.46 19.12 11.73
C LEU A 92 -3.18 20.62 11.70
N ASP A 93 -2.44 21.10 10.70
CA ASP A 93 -2.13 22.53 10.58
C ASP A 93 -3.33 23.33 10.06
N ARG A 94 -4.19 22.72 9.25
CA ARG A 94 -5.33 23.38 8.62
C ARG A 94 -6.60 23.36 9.48
N TYR A 95 -6.90 22.24 10.12
CA TYR A 95 -8.15 22.02 10.87
C TYR A 95 -7.88 21.82 12.37
N GLY A 96 -6.78 21.16 12.71
CA GLY A 96 -6.34 21.03 14.11
C GLY A 96 -7.43 20.44 15.03
N PRO A 97 -7.73 21.06 16.19
CA PRO A 97 -8.71 20.54 17.12
C PRO A 97 -10.14 20.37 16.56
N SER A 98 -10.56 21.19 15.58
CA SER A 98 -11.94 21.14 15.08
C SER A 98 -12.26 19.85 14.32
N ALA A 99 -11.24 19.17 13.80
CA ALA A 99 -11.36 17.90 13.08
C ALA A 99 -10.56 16.78 13.75
N GLU A 100 -10.24 16.88 15.05
CA GLU A 100 -9.38 15.91 15.74
C GLU A 100 -9.91 14.47 15.61
N GLU A 101 -11.24 14.29 15.64
CA GLU A 101 -11.89 12.99 15.53
C GLU A 101 -11.72 12.35 14.16
N GLU A 102 -11.94 13.12 13.09
CA GLU A 102 -11.76 12.65 11.72
C GLU A 102 -10.30 12.37 11.39
N ILE A 103 -9.37 13.21 11.85
CA ILE A 103 -7.94 12.97 11.70
C ILE A 103 -7.53 11.71 12.47
N ALA A 104 -8.06 11.49 13.68
CA ALA A 104 -7.83 10.27 14.43
C ALA A 104 -8.41 9.04 13.71
N ALA A 105 -9.58 9.16 13.07
CA ALA A 105 -10.18 8.09 12.28
C ALA A 105 -9.33 7.74 11.04
N PHE A 106 -8.75 8.74 10.36
CA PHE A 106 -7.78 8.53 9.30
C PHE A 106 -6.58 7.74 9.83
N VAL A 107 -5.90 8.20 10.90
CA VAL A 107 -4.75 7.49 11.48
C VAL A 107 -5.11 6.05 11.90
N ASP A 108 -6.27 5.83 12.52
CA ASP A 108 -6.70 4.49 12.91
C ASP A 108 -6.94 3.59 11.70
N SER A 109 -7.49 4.14 10.61
CA SER A 109 -7.74 3.42 9.36
C SER A 109 -6.44 2.91 8.72
N MET A 110 -5.35 3.66 8.80
CA MET A 110 -4.02 3.19 8.39
C MET A 110 -3.62 1.92 9.15
N GLY A 111 -3.87 1.90 10.46
CA GLY A 111 -3.64 0.73 11.30
C GLY A 111 -4.52 -0.47 10.93
N ARG A 112 -5.78 -0.23 10.55
CA ARG A 112 -6.72 -1.30 10.17
C ARG A 112 -6.30 -2.02 8.90
N LEU A 113 -5.66 -1.34 7.95
CA LEU A 113 -5.12 -1.99 6.74
C LEU A 113 -4.15 -3.13 7.07
N TYR A 114 -3.29 -2.96 8.09
CA TYR A 114 -2.38 -4.01 8.56
C TYR A 114 -3.14 -5.24 9.06
N SER A 115 -4.15 -5.02 9.91
CA SER A 115 -4.99 -6.12 10.42
C SER A 115 -5.74 -6.83 9.30
N PHE A 116 -6.27 -6.04 8.36
CA PHE A 116 -7.06 -6.53 7.23
C PHE A 116 -6.20 -7.39 6.32
N ALA A 117 -5.06 -6.89 5.84
CA ALA A 117 -4.14 -7.68 5.02
C ALA A 117 -3.65 -8.96 5.74
N ALA A 118 -3.44 -8.89 7.06
CA ALA A 118 -3.05 -10.04 7.86
C ALA A 118 -4.10 -11.15 7.95
N GLU A 119 -5.37 -10.90 7.59
CA GLU A 119 -6.35 -11.99 7.45
C GLU A 119 -5.94 -12.95 6.32
N VAL A 120 -5.29 -12.47 5.26
CA VAL A 120 -4.72 -13.33 4.21
C VAL A 120 -3.38 -13.93 4.66
N TYR A 121 -2.48 -13.10 5.19
CA TYR A 121 -1.13 -13.53 5.54
C TYR A 121 -1.08 -14.66 6.57
N ARG A 122 -2.05 -14.73 7.50
CA ARG A 122 -2.14 -15.80 8.50
C ARG A 122 -2.42 -17.17 7.89
N HIS A 123 -2.96 -17.22 6.67
CA HIS A 123 -3.31 -18.47 5.98
C HIS A 123 -2.29 -18.84 4.90
N ASN A 124 -1.76 -17.87 4.17
CA ASN A 124 -0.71 -18.11 3.18
C ASN A 124 0.17 -16.86 3.02
N LEU A 125 1.47 -17.04 3.19
CA LEU A 125 2.48 -16.00 3.00
C LEU A 125 2.91 -15.96 1.53
N SER A 126 3.52 -14.86 1.11
CA SER A 126 3.95 -14.68 -0.28
C SER A 126 5.24 -13.89 -0.39
N THR A 127 6.08 -14.31 -1.32
CA THR A 127 7.40 -13.72 -1.59
C THR A 127 7.67 -13.65 -3.08
N THR A 128 8.68 -12.87 -3.47
CA THR A 128 9.15 -12.75 -4.86
C THR A 128 10.66 -12.93 -4.95
N GLN A 129 11.21 -13.00 -6.17
CA GLN A 129 12.66 -13.05 -6.37
C GLN A 129 13.29 -11.66 -6.17
N ARG A 130 13.94 -11.45 -5.02
CA ARG A 130 14.73 -10.23 -4.76
C ARG A 130 16.14 -10.33 -5.37
N PRO A 131 16.58 -9.30 -6.12
CA PRO A 131 17.98 -9.17 -6.50
C PRO A 131 18.88 -9.07 -5.26
N ARG A 132 19.98 -9.82 -5.23
CA ARG A 132 21.00 -9.66 -4.19
C ARG A 132 21.76 -8.35 -4.41
N TYR A 133 21.29 -7.29 -3.76
CA TYR A 133 21.88 -5.95 -3.88
C TYR A 133 22.30 -5.40 -2.52
N LEU A 134 23.62 -5.32 -2.30
CA LEU A 134 24.24 -4.87 -1.04
C LEU A 134 25.04 -3.56 -1.18
N LYS A 135 24.92 -2.86 -2.31
CA LYS A 135 25.70 -1.64 -2.58
C LYS A 135 25.13 -0.38 -1.94
N HIS A 136 23.87 -0.40 -1.48
CA HIS A 136 23.20 0.76 -0.92
C HIS A 136 22.69 0.46 0.50
N PRO A 137 23.00 1.30 1.52
CA PRO A 137 22.68 1.02 2.92
C PRO A 137 21.19 0.73 3.17
N ARG A 138 20.30 1.41 2.45
CA ARG A 138 18.85 1.18 2.58
C ARG A 138 18.44 -0.22 2.12
N PHE A 139 19.07 -0.79 1.09
CA PHE A 139 18.82 -2.17 0.68
C PHE A 139 19.38 -3.18 1.68
N ILE A 140 20.54 -2.89 2.29
CA ILE A 140 21.08 -3.73 3.37
C ILE A 140 20.07 -3.78 4.53
N LEU A 141 19.53 -2.61 4.92
CA LEU A 141 18.52 -2.51 5.96
C LEU A 141 17.24 -3.29 5.62
N ILE A 142 16.73 -3.15 4.39
CA ILE A 142 15.54 -3.88 3.93
C ILE A 142 15.81 -5.39 3.98
N HIS A 143 16.92 -5.87 3.42
CA HIS A 143 17.25 -7.29 3.43
C HIS A 143 17.43 -7.87 4.84
N PHE A 144 17.82 -7.04 5.81
CA PHE A 144 17.99 -7.47 7.19
C PHE A 144 16.69 -7.44 8.01
N LEU A 145 15.88 -6.40 7.85
CA LEU A 145 14.69 -6.17 8.68
C LEU A 145 13.40 -6.73 8.11
N ASP A 146 13.37 -6.99 6.80
CA ASP A 146 12.18 -7.50 6.12
C ASP A 146 12.39 -8.91 5.58
N PRO A 147 11.89 -9.94 6.31
CA PRO A 147 11.80 -11.31 5.84
C PRO A 147 11.12 -11.53 4.48
N HIS A 148 10.38 -10.54 3.96
CA HIS A 148 9.72 -10.57 2.65
C HIS A 148 8.60 -11.59 2.47
N LEU A 149 7.83 -11.86 3.51
CA LEU A 149 6.85 -12.95 3.49
C LEU A 149 5.40 -12.49 3.25
N MET A 150 5.18 -11.19 3.00
CA MET A 150 3.82 -10.60 2.94
C MET A 150 3.62 -9.74 1.69
N CYS A 151 3.85 -10.33 0.51
CA CYS A 151 3.74 -9.61 -0.76
C CYS A 151 2.30 -9.37 -1.23
N ILE A 152 1.39 -10.31 -1.00
CA ILE A 152 0.00 -10.31 -1.45
C ILE A 152 -0.97 -10.36 -0.28
N PRO A 153 -1.86 -9.36 -0.14
CA PRO A 153 -1.88 -8.10 -0.90
C PRO A 153 -0.67 -7.20 -0.56
N SER A 154 -0.30 -6.25 -1.43
CA SER A 154 0.78 -5.30 -1.12
C SER A 154 0.30 -4.22 -0.14
N LEU A 155 0.83 -4.24 1.09
CA LEU A 155 0.54 -3.19 2.08
C LEU A 155 1.05 -1.81 1.64
N HIS A 156 2.13 -1.73 0.86
CA HIS A 156 2.64 -0.44 0.35
C HIS A 156 1.59 0.24 -0.53
N VAL A 157 1.02 -0.49 -1.49
CA VAL A 157 -0.03 0.00 -2.38
C VAL A 157 -1.28 0.34 -1.58
N MET A 158 -1.72 -0.56 -0.68
CA MET A 158 -2.90 -0.31 0.15
C MET A 158 -2.76 0.99 0.98
N VAL A 159 -1.62 1.19 1.63
CA VAL A 159 -1.35 2.36 2.47
C VAL A 159 -1.39 3.66 1.68
N VAL A 160 -0.71 3.73 0.54
CA VAL A 160 -0.59 5.02 -0.19
C VAL A 160 -1.87 5.39 -0.92
N VAL A 161 -2.57 4.42 -1.52
CA VAL A 161 -3.85 4.66 -2.19
C VAL A 161 -4.92 5.04 -1.17
N HIS A 162 -5.03 4.29 -0.06
CA HIS A 162 -5.98 4.61 1.00
C HIS A 162 -5.69 5.98 1.63
N ALA A 163 -4.42 6.35 1.83
CA ALA A 163 -4.08 7.65 2.38
C ALA A 163 -4.45 8.82 1.44
N TRP A 164 -4.26 8.65 0.13
CA TRP A 164 -4.70 9.64 -0.86
C TRP A 164 -6.22 9.78 -0.85
N LYS A 165 -6.97 8.68 -0.94
CA LYS A 165 -8.44 8.72 -0.98
C LYS A 165 -9.06 9.22 0.32
N GLN A 166 -8.52 8.84 1.47
CA GLN A 166 -8.96 9.39 2.76
C GLN A 166 -8.74 10.89 2.86
N PHE A 167 -7.61 11.38 2.33
CA PHE A 167 -7.34 12.81 2.30
C PHE A 167 -8.34 13.56 1.40
N GLU A 168 -8.58 13.05 0.19
CA GLU A 168 -9.58 13.62 -0.72
C GLU A 168 -10.99 13.61 -0.09
N ALA A 169 -11.42 12.47 0.45
CA ALA A 169 -12.72 12.35 1.11
C ALA A 169 -12.86 13.28 2.32
N PHE A 170 -11.77 13.48 3.08
CA PHE A 170 -11.72 14.46 4.16
C PHE A 170 -11.98 15.86 3.63
N LEU A 171 -11.25 16.29 2.59
CA LEU A 171 -11.41 17.63 2.02
C LEU A 171 -12.80 17.85 1.43
N ASN A 172 -13.37 16.83 0.78
CA ASN A 172 -14.73 16.89 0.25
C ASN A 172 -15.77 17.15 1.36
N ARG A 173 -15.67 16.46 2.51
CA ARG A 173 -16.57 16.70 3.66
C ARG A 173 -16.45 18.10 4.26
N HIS A 174 -15.31 18.76 4.06
CA HIS A 174 -15.07 20.13 4.48
C HIS A 174 -15.29 21.17 3.38
N GLU A 175 -15.82 20.77 2.21
CA GLU A 175 -16.06 21.64 1.06
C GLU A 175 -14.77 22.36 0.56
N ASP A 176 -13.61 21.78 0.85
CA ASP A 176 -12.29 22.36 0.62
C ASP A 176 -11.55 21.66 -0.56
N GLN A 177 -12.23 20.75 -1.27
CA GLN A 177 -11.63 19.95 -2.37
C GLN A 177 -11.11 20.82 -3.51
N GLU A 178 -11.89 21.79 -3.97
CA GLU A 178 -11.49 22.71 -5.05
C GLU A 178 -10.27 23.55 -4.62
N LEU A 179 -10.27 24.01 -3.37
CA LEU A 179 -9.17 24.82 -2.82
C LEU A 179 -7.85 24.05 -2.76
N PHE A 180 -7.90 22.74 -2.50
CA PHE A 180 -6.71 21.89 -2.34
C PHE A 180 -6.57 20.82 -3.42
N THR A 181 -7.10 21.08 -4.61
CA THR A 181 -6.98 20.15 -5.76
C THR A 181 -5.52 19.80 -6.07
N SER A 182 -4.60 20.77 -5.98
CA SER A 182 -3.15 20.52 -6.17
C SER A 182 -2.57 19.55 -5.14
N HIS A 183 -3.07 19.55 -3.91
CA HIS A 183 -2.61 18.65 -2.85
C HIS A 183 -3.16 17.24 -3.04
N ILE A 184 -4.41 17.13 -3.52
CA ILE A 184 -5.00 15.85 -3.91
C ILE A 184 -4.20 15.24 -5.07
N GLN A 185 -3.88 16.05 -6.09
CA GLN A 185 -3.04 15.63 -7.21
C GLN A 185 -1.63 15.22 -6.76
N GLU A 186 -1.02 15.96 -5.84
CA GLU A 186 0.28 15.60 -5.26
C GLU A 186 0.23 14.22 -4.57
N LEU A 187 -0.82 13.93 -3.80
CA LEU A 187 -0.98 12.62 -3.17
C LEU A 187 -1.28 11.52 -4.19
N HIS A 188 -2.10 11.79 -5.21
CA HIS A 188 -2.35 10.83 -6.27
C HIS A 188 -1.05 10.42 -6.98
N GLN A 189 -0.25 11.41 -7.41
CA GLN A 189 1.05 11.19 -8.04
C GLN A 189 2.02 10.46 -7.11
N GLY A 190 2.06 10.83 -5.83
CA GLY A 190 2.89 10.13 -4.84
C GLY A 190 2.46 8.68 -4.63
N ALA A 191 1.16 8.41 -4.57
CA ALA A 191 0.62 7.04 -4.45
C ALA A 191 1.00 6.19 -5.67
N ARG A 192 0.90 6.75 -6.89
CA ARG A 192 1.35 6.11 -8.12
C ARG A 192 2.85 5.85 -8.13
N ALA A 193 3.67 6.86 -7.83
CA ALA A 193 5.13 6.75 -7.84
C ALA A 193 5.62 5.70 -6.82
N ILE A 194 5.06 5.68 -5.61
CA ILE A 194 5.40 4.67 -4.60
C ILE A 194 4.95 3.28 -5.07
N SER A 195 3.72 3.15 -5.58
CA SER A 195 3.18 1.88 -6.07
C SER A 195 3.94 1.33 -7.27
N ALA A 196 4.45 2.18 -8.17
CA ALA A 196 5.33 1.76 -9.26
C ALA A 196 6.70 1.36 -8.73
N SER A 197 7.27 2.14 -7.80
CA SER A 197 8.63 1.93 -7.28
C SER A 197 8.83 0.53 -6.69
N ILE A 198 7.80 -0.06 -6.07
CA ILE A 198 7.88 -1.42 -5.49
C ILE A 198 8.29 -2.48 -6.52
N LEU A 199 7.89 -2.29 -7.78
CA LEU A 199 8.16 -3.19 -8.90
C LEU A 199 9.60 -2.99 -9.41
N PHE A 200 10.02 -1.72 -9.52
CA PHE A 200 11.37 -1.35 -9.94
C PHE A 200 12.44 -1.73 -8.92
N VAL A 201 12.13 -1.72 -7.62
CA VAL A 201 13.06 -2.20 -6.57
C VAL A 201 12.92 -3.70 -6.30
N LYS A 202 12.09 -4.40 -7.09
CA LYS A 202 11.84 -5.85 -7.03
C LYS A 202 11.46 -6.34 -5.63
N GLN A 203 10.70 -5.50 -4.92
CA GLN A 203 10.13 -5.85 -3.61
C GLN A 203 8.75 -6.50 -3.76
N HIS A 204 8.06 -6.28 -4.87
CA HIS A 204 6.80 -6.92 -5.19
C HIS A 204 6.78 -7.31 -6.67
N SER A 205 5.91 -8.25 -7.00
CA SER A 205 5.56 -8.63 -8.37
C SER A 205 4.39 -7.79 -8.86
N ILE A 206 4.20 -7.72 -10.17
CA ILE A 206 3.00 -7.16 -10.78
C ILE A 206 1.70 -7.82 -10.30
N ASN A 207 1.74 -9.05 -9.77
CA ASN A 207 0.58 -9.69 -9.12
C ASN A 207 0.13 -8.99 -7.83
N CYS A 208 1.05 -8.32 -7.14
CA CYS A 208 0.79 -7.74 -5.83
C CYS A 208 -0.05 -6.45 -5.90
N VAL A 209 0.02 -5.73 -7.02
CA VAL A 209 -0.74 -4.50 -7.26
C VAL A 209 -2.24 -4.78 -7.39
N PRO A 210 -2.73 -5.60 -8.35
CA PRO A 210 -4.16 -5.88 -8.47
C PRO A 210 -4.74 -6.55 -7.23
N ALA A 211 -3.96 -7.39 -6.53
CA ALA A 211 -4.39 -7.97 -5.25
C ALA A 211 -4.59 -6.90 -4.16
N ALA A 212 -3.72 -5.89 -4.10
CA ALA A 212 -3.87 -4.77 -3.16
C ALA A 212 -5.08 -3.88 -3.49
N LEU A 213 -5.28 -3.56 -4.76
CA LEU A 213 -6.43 -2.75 -5.20
C LEU A 213 -7.75 -3.49 -4.95
N TYR A 214 -7.79 -4.79 -5.23
CA TYR A 214 -8.92 -5.66 -4.87
C TYR A 214 -9.20 -5.66 -3.36
N ALA A 215 -8.14 -5.76 -2.55
CA ALA A 215 -8.28 -5.71 -1.10
C ALA A 215 -8.87 -4.36 -0.65
N LEU A 216 -8.47 -3.23 -1.26
CA LEU A 216 -9.05 -1.92 -0.96
C LEU A 216 -10.53 -1.83 -1.35
N THR A 217 -10.94 -2.34 -2.51
CA THR A 217 -12.35 -2.38 -2.91
C THR A 217 -13.17 -3.23 -1.93
N CYS A 218 -12.59 -4.30 -1.39
CA CYS A 218 -13.24 -5.10 -0.35
C CYS A 218 -13.25 -4.43 1.03
N TYR A 219 -12.26 -3.57 1.31
CA TYR A 219 -12.11 -2.88 2.58
C TYR A 219 -13.11 -1.72 2.70
N ASP A 220 -13.27 -0.93 1.64
CA ASP A 220 -14.22 0.18 1.58
C ASP A 220 -14.57 0.55 0.12
N GLU A 221 -15.61 -0.08 -0.42
CA GLU A 221 -16.09 0.15 -1.79
C GLU A 221 -16.63 1.59 -1.99
N SER A 222 -17.02 2.27 -0.91
CA SER A 222 -17.48 3.67 -0.99
C SER A 222 -16.34 4.65 -1.16
N LEU A 223 -15.13 4.26 -0.73
CA LEU A 223 -13.93 5.07 -0.84
C LEU A 223 -13.06 4.68 -2.05
N TRP A 224 -13.13 3.42 -2.48
CA TRP A 224 -12.34 2.87 -3.58
C TRP A 224 -13.15 1.91 -4.45
N SER A 225 -13.56 2.41 -5.62
CA SER A 225 -14.39 1.66 -6.57
C SER A 225 -13.57 0.79 -7.52
N ALA A 226 -14.27 -0.06 -8.29
CA ALA A 226 -13.62 -0.87 -9.32
C ALA A 226 -13.14 -0.07 -10.53
N GLU A 227 -13.84 1.02 -10.87
CA GLU A 227 -13.44 1.96 -11.92
C GLU A 227 -12.13 2.65 -11.54
N GLU A 228 -12.04 3.17 -10.31
CA GLU A 228 -10.82 3.81 -9.81
C GLU A 228 -9.62 2.85 -9.76
N ALA A 229 -9.88 1.56 -9.48
CA ALA A 229 -8.84 0.53 -9.55
C ALA A 229 -8.30 0.34 -10.97
N HIS A 230 -9.17 0.38 -11.99
CA HIS A 230 -8.76 0.28 -13.39
C HIS A 230 -7.98 1.51 -13.83
N ASP A 231 -8.47 2.70 -13.51
CA ASP A 231 -7.80 3.98 -13.84
C ASP A 231 -6.41 4.04 -13.21
N PHE A 232 -6.29 3.66 -11.94
CA PHE A 232 -5.00 3.63 -11.25
C PHE A 232 -4.01 2.65 -11.90
N ILE A 233 -4.50 1.50 -12.40
CA ILE A 233 -3.66 0.53 -13.15
C ILE A 233 -3.21 1.12 -14.49
N GLU A 234 -4.11 1.77 -15.24
CA GLU A 234 -3.77 2.44 -16.50
C GLU A 234 -2.66 3.47 -16.28
N GLU A 235 -2.77 4.25 -15.22
CA GLU A 235 -1.85 5.32 -14.95
C GLU A 235 -0.51 4.85 -14.36
N LEU A 236 -0.46 3.66 -13.74
CA LEU A 236 0.65 3.21 -12.89
C LEU A 236 2.04 3.33 -13.54
N LEU A 237 2.15 2.98 -14.83
CA LEU A 237 3.42 2.89 -15.55
C LEU A 237 3.57 3.93 -16.68
N THR A 238 2.60 4.84 -16.84
CA THR A 238 2.55 5.78 -17.99
C THR A 238 3.84 6.59 -18.12
N GLU A 239 4.30 7.19 -17.03
CA GLU A 239 5.45 8.09 -17.02
C GLU A 239 6.79 7.38 -16.75
N GLU A 240 6.77 6.05 -16.62
CA GLU A 240 7.93 5.31 -16.17
C GLU A 240 8.91 4.99 -17.31
N PRO A 241 10.16 5.49 -17.27
CA PRO A 241 11.13 5.21 -18.31
C PRO A 241 11.66 3.77 -18.20
N GLY A 242 12.18 3.24 -19.31
CA GLY A 242 12.87 1.95 -19.35
C GLY A 242 11.97 0.72 -19.47
N ILE A 243 10.66 0.90 -19.67
CA ILE A 243 9.73 -0.16 -20.08
C ILE A 243 9.22 0.21 -21.48
N SER A 244 9.21 -0.75 -22.42
CA SER A 244 8.68 -0.51 -23.76
C SER A 244 7.17 -0.22 -23.72
N PRO A 245 6.61 0.55 -24.67
CA PRO A 245 5.17 0.79 -24.72
C PRO A 245 4.33 -0.49 -24.75
N GLU A 246 4.76 -1.48 -25.53
CA GLU A 246 4.11 -2.80 -25.61
C GLU A 246 4.15 -3.55 -24.27
N ALA A 247 5.28 -3.54 -23.57
CA ALA A 247 5.37 -4.17 -22.26
C ALA A 247 4.49 -3.46 -21.22
N LYS A 248 4.40 -2.12 -21.25
CA LYS A 248 3.48 -1.37 -20.37
C LYS A 248 2.04 -1.78 -20.59
N GLU A 249 1.61 -1.84 -21.86
CA GLU A 249 0.26 -2.26 -22.21
C GLU A 249 -0.02 -3.69 -21.75
N ASN A 250 0.88 -4.64 -22.01
CA ASN A 250 0.75 -6.02 -21.59
C ASN A 250 0.65 -6.16 -20.05
N ILE A 251 1.47 -5.42 -19.30
CA ILE A 251 1.43 -5.40 -17.83
C ILE A 251 0.10 -4.83 -17.34
N GLN A 252 -0.37 -3.71 -17.91
CA GLN A 252 -1.62 -3.05 -17.52
C GLN A 252 -2.83 -3.96 -17.81
N GLN A 253 -2.90 -4.55 -19.00
CA GLN A 253 -3.97 -5.49 -19.37
C GLN A 253 -3.98 -6.71 -18.46
N PHE A 254 -2.79 -7.26 -18.14
CA PHE A 254 -2.66 -8.35 -17.19
C PHE A 254 -3.19 -7.97 -15.80
N MET A 255 -2.75 -6.84 -15.24
CA MET A 255 -3.16 -6.39 -13.91
C MET A 255 -4.68 -6.18 -13.83
N LYS A 256 -5.29 -5.54 -14.83
CA LYS A 256 -6.75 -5.36 -14.89
C LYS A 256 -7.49 -6.69 -14.91
N LYS A 257 -7.07 -7.61 -15.78
CA LYS A 257 -7.66 -8.96 -15.87
C LYS A 257 -7.54 -9.72 -14.54
N GLN A 258 -6.39 -9.62 -13.88
CA GLN A 258 -6.16 -10.26 -12.58
C GLN A 258 -7.04 -9.66 -11.48
N TYR A 259 -7.18 -8.34 -11.45
CA TYR A 259 -8.09 -7.63 -10.54
C TYR A 259 -9.55 -8.07 -10.77
N ASP A 260 -10.00 -8.10 -12.02
CA ASP A 260 -11.36 -8.52 -12.39
C ASP A 260 -11.64 -9.97 -12.02
N SER A 261 -10.65 -10.86 -12.16
CA SER A 261 -10.76 -12.25 -11.70
C SER A 261 -11.04 -12.32 -10.20
N PHE A 262 -10.32 -11.55 -9.37
CA PHE A 262 -10.56 -11.54 -7.92
C PHE A 262 -11.95 -11.03 -7.56
N LEU A 263 -12.45 -9.98 -8.24
CA LEU A 263 -13.82 -9.50 -8.05
C LEU A 263 -14.85 -10.55 -8.46
N GLN A 264 -14.65 -11.20 -9.60
CA GLN A 264 -15.58 -12.21 -10.10
C GLN A 264 -15.62 -13.43 -9.19
N GLU A 265 -14.46 -13.91 -8.74
CA GLU A 265 -14.36 -15.03 -7.79
C GLU A 265 -15.02 -14.70 -6.45
N LYS A 266 -14.90 -13.46 -5.95
CA LYS A 266 -15.64 -12.97 -4.78
C LYS A 266 -17.15 -13.06 -4.99
N ARG A 267 -17.65 -12.56 -6.12
CA ARG A 267 -19.09 -12.57 -6.47
C ARG A 267 -19.64 -13.99 -6.60
N ASN A 268 -18.84 -14.90 -7.16
CA ASN A 268 -19.20 -16.30 -7.34
C ASN A 268 -19.17 -17.10 -6.03
N SER A 269 -18.35 -16.69 -5.06
CA SER A 269 -18.19 -17.33 -3.75
C SER A 269 -19.35 -16.97 -2.80
N GLN A 270 -20.60 -17.31 -3.16
CA GLN A 270 -21.79 -17.07 -2.33
C GLN A 270 -21.80 -17.89 -1.01
N VAL A 271 -20.87 -18.84 -0.86
CA VAL A 271 -20.86 -19.83 0.25
C VAL A 271 -19.89 -19.46 1.38
N THR A 272 -18.97 -18.51 1.18
CA THR A 272 -18.07 -18.05 2.25
C THR A 272 -17.80 -16.55 2.10
N PRO A 273 -18.28 -15.70 3.04
CA PRO A 273 -18.19 -14.24 2.93
C PRO A 273 -16.78 -13.69 3.17
N PHE A 274 -15.75 -14.54 3.18
CA PHE A 274 -14.38 -14.13 3.43
C PHE A 274 -13.78 -13.46 2.18
N TRP A 275 -13.56 -12.15 2.26
CA TRP A 275 -13.02 -11.35 1.17
C TRP A 275 -11.65 -11.85 0.69
N GLY A 276 -10.84 -12.46 1.57
CA GLY A 276 -9.50 -12.93 1.21
C GLY A 276 -9.49 -14.23 0.41
N LYS A 277 -10.66 -14.89 0.20
CA LYS A 277 -10.73 -16.20 -0.47
C LYS A 277 -10.12 -16.19 -1.88
N PRO A 278 -10.45 -15.26 -2.80
CA PRO A 278 -9.83 -15.23 -4.13
C PRO A 278 -8.31 -15.08 -4.07
N LEU A 279 -7.79 -14.29 -3.12
CA LEU A 279 -6.34 -14.15 -2.93
C LEU A 279 -5.71 -15.44 -2.42
N LEU A 280 -6.36 -16.16 -1.50
CA LEU A 280 -5.88 -17.44 -1.01
C LEU A 280 -5.90 -18.52 -2.09
N ASP A 281 -6.96 -18.59 -2.89
CA ASP A 281 -7.07 -19.54 -4.01
C ASP A 281 -5.97 -19.25 -5.06
N PHE A 282 -5.73 -17.97 -5.37
CA PHE A 282 -4.59 -17.56 -6.18
C PHE A 282 -3.26 -18.01 -5.59
N LEU A 283 -2.99 -17.70 -4.32
CA LEU A 283 -1.74 -18.07 -3.66
C LEU A 283 -1.54 -19.59 -3.61
N GLN A 284 -2.60 -20.38 -3.48
CA GLN A 284 -2.53 -21.84 -3.50
C GLN A 284 -2.21 -22.41 -4.89
N SER A 285 -2.56 -21.69 -5.96
CA SER A 285 -2.19 -22.07 -7.33
C SER A 285 -0.73 -21.73 -7.70
N GLN A 286 -0.06 -20.90 -6.89
CA GLN A 286 1.33 -20.52 -7.11
C GLN A 286 2.32 -21.59 -6.61
N PRO A 287 3.55 -21.66 -7.19
CA PRO A 287 4.61 -22.53 -6.69
C PRO A 287 4.93 -22.22 -5.22
N ARG A 288 5.10 -23.27 -4.41
CA ARG A 288 5.53 -23.11 -3.01
C ARG A 288 7.03 -22.94 -2.91
N VAL A 289 7.46 -22.06 -2.01
CA VAL A 289 8.85 -22.00 -1.56
C VAL A 289 9.11 -23.23 -0.67
N ARG A 290 10.14 -24.00 -1.02
CA ARG A 290 10.57 -25.17 -0.26
C ARG A 290 11.40 -24.78 0.94
#